data_AF-A0A329S859-F1
#
_entry.id   AF-A0A329S859-F1
#
_cell.length_a   1.000
_cell.length_b   1.000
_cell.length_c   1.000
_cell.angle_alpha   90.00
_cell.angle_beta   90.00
_cell.angle_gamma   90.00
#
_symmetry.space_group_name_H-M   'P 1'
#
loop_
_entity.id
_entity.type
_entity.pdbx_description
1 polymer ?
#
loop_
_entity_poly.entity_id
_entity_poly.type
_entity_poly.pdbx_seq_one_letter_code
_entity_poly.pdbx_strand_id
1 'polypeptide(L)'
;MTAASSIASKPSVLGECVVYLGVLNYFFTVDESTPIVSKIGTEIGRLQLSITPFVAADQGSSSKRHFEDEFVPYTRADVDNPEEQIHEFMDRSVQYRVQLTQLSQLTPQRFSHLSVRYTFFRETSTQTPWFRVDLDGILLGLEFRHIVDVSDALVKYVTSSNLSIEILGQ
;
A
#
# COMPACT_ATOMS: atom_id res chain seq x y z
N MET A 1 44.16 -14.89 5.49
CA MET A 1 43.13 -14.05 4.85
C MET A 1 41.91 -14.04 5.76
N THR A 2 41.74 -12.98 6.54
CA THR A 2 40.64 -12.82 7.48
C THR A 2 39.43 -12.34 6.71
N ALA A 3 38.37 -13.16 6.65
CA ALA A 3 37.09 -12.76 6.09
C ALA A 3 36.51 -11.63 6.96
N ALA A 4 36.37 -10.44 6.38
CA ALA A 4 35.60 -9.37 6.99
C ALA A 4 34.16 -9.85 7.07
N SER A 5 33.73 -10.22 8.29
CA SER A 5 32.33 -10.37 8.62
C SER A 5 31.66 -9.02 8.38
N SER A 6 30.88 -8.92 7.30
CA SER A 6 30.01 -7.78 7.08
C SER A 6 29.03 -7.77 8.24
N ILE A 7 29.21 -6.87 9.20
CA ILE A 7 28.18 -6.55 10.17
C ILE A 7 27.04 -5.98 9.34
N ALA A 8 26.06 -6.82 9.00
CA ALA A 8 24.83 -6.38 8.37
C ALA A 8 24.18 -5.42 9.37
N SER A 9 24.34 -4.12 9.14
CA SER A 9 23.71 -3.08 9.95
C SER A 9 22.21 -3.33 9.93
N LYS A 10 21.62 -3.46 11.11
CA LYS A 10 20.18 -3.60 11.24
C LYS A 10 19.54 -2.37 10.55
N PRO A 11 18.57 -2.57 9.64
CA PRO A 11 17.95 -1.46 8.94
C PRO A 11 17.34 -0.47 9.93
N SER A 12 17.58 0.81 9.70
CA SER A 12 17.09 1.89 10.57
C SER A 12 15.83 2.51 9.99
N VAL A 13 14.79 2.66 10.81
CA VAL A 13 13.57 3.39 10.41
C VAL A 13 13.91 4.88 10.35
N LEU A 14 13.81 5.45 9.15
CA LEU A 14 14.10 6.86 8.88
C LEU A 14 12.90 7.75 9.17
N GLY A 15 11.73 7.27 8.77
CA GLY A 15 10.46 7.95 8.94
C GLY A 15 9.30 7.08 8.51
N GLU A 16 8.12 7.65 8.62
CA GLU A 16 6.85 7.01 8.35
C GLU A 16 6.01 7.90 7.43
N CYS A 17 5.31 7.24 6.52
CA CYS A 17 4.32 7.81 5.62
C CYS A 17 2.97 7.25 6.04
N VAL A 18 2.00 8.12 6.31
CA VAL A 18 0.66 7.73 6.77
C VAL A 18 -0.35 8.07 5.69
N VAL A 19 -0.98 7.04 5.12
CA VAL A 19 -1.95 7.16 4.03
C VAL A 19 -3.35 6.93 4.59
N TYR A 20 -4.26 7.85 4.34
CA TYR A 20 -5.65 7.71 4.73
C TYR A 20 -6.41 6.96 3.64
N LEU A 21 -6.97 5.79 3.97
CA LEU A 21 -7.62 4.91 3.00
C LEU A 21 -9.02 5.41 2.58
N GLY A 22 -9.50 6.50 3.18
CA GLY A 22 -10.76 7.17 2.83
C GLY A 22 -11.87 6.92 3.85
N VAL A 23 -12.65 7.98 4.11
CA VAL A 23 -13.61 8.04 5.24
C VAL A 23 -15.02 7.53 4.84
N LEU A 24 -15.29 7.33 3.55
CA LEU A 24 -16.66 7.20 3.03
C LEU A 24 -16.92 5.93 2.22
N ASN A 25 -15.89 5.28 1.64
CA ASN A 25 -16.09 4.09 0.82
C ASN A 25 -14.80 3.31 0.60
N TYR A 26 -14.88 1.98 0.68
CA TYR A 26 -13.73 1.09 0.49
C TYR A 26 -13.37 0.84 -0.99
N PHE A 27 -14.18 1.35 -1.93
CA PHE A 27 -13.91 1.32 -3.36
C PHE A 27 -13.26 2.58 -3.93
N PHE A 28 -12.91 3.56 -3.10
CA PHE A 28 -12.22 4.73 -3.61
C PHE A 28 -10.74 4.45 -3.88
N THR A 29 -10.29 4.91 -5.04
CA THR A 29 -8.87 4.95 -5.35
C THR A 29 -8.22 6.05 -4.54
N VAL A 30 -7.12 5.73 -3.88
CA VAL A 30 -6.19 6.70 -3.31
C VAL A 30 -5.07 6.90 -4.33
N ASP A 31 -4.74 8.14 -4.67
CA ASP A 31 -3.58 8.48 -5.48
C ASP A 31 -2.97 9.76 -4.89
N GLU A 32 -1.86 9.59 -4.17
CA GLU A 32 -1.33 10.64 -3.31
C GLU A 32 0.20 10.72 -3.36
N SER A 33 0.69 11.94 -3.14
CA SER A 33 2.08 12.22 -2.80
C SER A 33 2.17 12.52 -1.30
N THR A 34 2.43 11.48 -0.51
CA THR A 34 2.33 11.53 0.94
C THR A 34 3.68 11.87 1.58
N PRO A 35 3.73 12.81 2.55
CA PRO A 35 4.98 13.18 3.21
C PRO A 35 5.51 12.03 4.08
N ILE A 36 6.83 11.86 4.06
CA ILE A 36 7.56 10.97 4.94
C ILE A 36 8.04 11.79 6.12
N VAL A 37 7.56 11.47 7.31
CA VAL A 37 7.86 12.21 8.54
C VAL A 37 8.80 11.40 9.41
N SER A 38 9.94 12.00 9.76
CA SER A 38 10.89 11.40 10.69
C SER A 38 10.34 11.36 12.12
N LYS A 39 11.00 10.59 13.00
CA LYS A 39 10.63 10.48 14.42
C LYS A 39 10.56 11.81 15.18
N ILE A 40 11.25 12.84 14.70
CA ILE A 40 11.28 14.19 15.30
C ILE A 40 10.25 15.14 14.67
N GLY A 41 9.37 14.63 13.80
CA GLY A 41 8.31 15.43 13.17
C GLY A 41 8.76 16.26 11.96
N THR A 42 9.96 16.00 11.42
CA THR A 42 10.46 16.70 10.21
C THR A 42 10.13 15.89 8.97
N GLU A 43 9.60 16.54 7.93
CA GLU A 43 9.44 15.96 6.59
C GLU A 43 10.82 15.70 5.97
N ILE A 44 11.10 14.44 5.63
CA ILE A 44 12.39 13.99 5.10
C ILE A 44 12.32 13.50 3.66
N GLY A 45 11.14 13.54 3.05
CA GLY A 45 10.86 13.17 1.67
C GLY A 45 9.38 12.96 1.43
N ARG A 46 9.04 12.50 0.24
CA ARG A 46 7.67 12.15 -0.18
C ARG A 46 7.62 10.80 -0.86
N LEU A 47 6.56 10.04 -0.61
CA LEU A 47 6.25 8.80 -1.29
C LEU A 47 5.04 9.03 -2.21
N GLN A 48 5.24 8.81 -3.52
CA GLN A 48 4.14 8.71 -4.47
C GLN A 48 3.59 7.28 -4.44
N LEU A 49 2.30 7.16 -4.19
CA LEU A 49 1.62 5.87 -4.14
C LEU A 49 0.18 5.97 -4.65
N SER A 50 -0.34 4.83 -5.09
CA SER A 50 -1.76 4.66 -5.34
C SER A 50 -2.28 3.37 -4.71
N ILE A 51 -3.54 3.37 -4.31
CA ILE A 51 -4.25 2.21 -3.78
C ILE A 51 -5.56 2.12 -4.54
N THR A 52 -5.66 1.12 -5.40
CA THR A 52 -6.82 0.95 -6.29
C THR A 52 -7.55 -0.34 -5.94
N PRO A 53 -8.83 -0.28 -5.55
CA PRO A 53 -9.63 -1.47 -5.30
C PRO A 53 -10.21 -2.04 -6.60
N PHE A 54 -10.26 -3.36 -6.67
CA PHE A 54 -10.84 -4.15 -7.75
C PHE A 54 -11.82 -5.15 -7.15
N VAL A 55 -12.97 -5.32 -7.78
CA VAL A 55 -14.00 -6.26 -7.35
C VAL A 55 -13.92 -7.55 -8.15
N ALA A 56 -14.23 -8.67 -7.49
CA ALA A 56 -14.46 -9.92 -8.20
C ALA A 56 -15.60 -9.73 -9.22
N ALA A 57 -15.38 -10.15 -10.46
CA ALA A 57 -16.40 -10.10 -11.49
C ALA A 57 -17.59 -11.00 -11.11
N ASP A 58 -18.79 -10.54 -11.41
CA ASP A 58 -20.01 -11.29 -11.15
C ASP A 58 -20.08 -12.48 -12.12
N GLN A 59 -19.74 -13.68 -11.63
CA GLN A 59 -19.88 -14.89 -12.43
C GLN A 59 -21.36 -15.23 -12.57
N GLY A 60 -21.99 -14.69 -13.60
CA GLY A 60 -23.32 -15.07 -14.04
C GLY A 60 -23.39 -16.57 -14.31
N SER A 61 -23.85 -17.32 -13.31
CA SER A 61 -24.44 -18.66 -13.40
C SER A 61 -23.91 -19.57 -14.53
N SER A 62 -22.62 -19.86 -14.59
CA SER A 62 -22.13 -21.14 -15.15
C SER A 62 -20.63 -21.34 -14.94
N SER A 63 -20.29 -22.55 -14.50
CA SER A 63 -18.95 -23.17 -14.50
C SER A 63 -17.88 -22.58 -13.57
N LYS A 64 -17.78 -23.23 -12.39
CA LYS A 64 -16.54 -23.44 -11.65
C LYS A 64 -15.34 -23.56 -12.59
N ARG A 65 -14.45 -22.56 -12.64
CA ARG A 65 -13.00 -22.72 -12.95
C ARG A 65 -12.25 -21.40 -12.85
N HIS A 66 -11.08 -21.48 -12.21
CA HIS A 66 -9.99 -20.50 -12.14
C HIS A 66 -10.18 -19.29 -11.21
N PHE A 67 -9.75 -19.50 -9.96
CA PHE A 67 -9.24 -18.47 -9.07
C PHE A 67 -8.09 -17.72 -9.78
N GLU A 68 -8.11 -16.39 -9.70
CA GLU A 68 -7.06 -15.39 -10.02
C GLU A 68 -7.38 -14.38 -11.15
N ASP A 69 -8.26 -14.67 -12.11
CA ASP A 69 -8.29 -13.89 -13.38
C ASP A 69 -9.43 -12.88 -13.60
N GLU A 70 -10.32 -12.62 -12.64
CA GLU A 70 -11.47 -11.72 -12.90
C GLU A 70 -11.67 -10.64 -11.83
N PHE A 71 -10.60 -9.95 -11.45
CA PHE A 71 -10.72 -8.70 -10.69
C PHE A 71 -10.79 -7.52 -11.65
N VAL A 72 -11.96 -6.86 -11.70
CA VAL A 72 -12.19 -5.70 -12.55
C VAL A 72 -12.17 -4.41 -11.72
N PRO A 73 -11.72 -3.27 -12.30
CA PRO A 73 -11.83 -1.99 -11.61
C PRO A 73 -13.27 -1.75 -11.18
N TYR A 74 -13.48 -1.38 -9.93
CA TYR A 74 -14.81 -1.01 -9.48
C TYR A 74 -15.28 0.20 -10.28
N THR A 75 -16.34 0.00 -11.08
CA THR A 75 -16.96 1.09 -11.83
C THR A 75 -18.05 1.66 -10.94
N ARG A 76 -17.82 2.88 -10.46
CA ARG A 76 -18.64 3.63 -9.51
C ARG A 76 -20.15 3.50 -9.82
N ALA A 77 -20.86 2.67 -9.05
CA ALA A 77 -22.31 2.76 -8.94
C ALA A 77 -22.65 3.97 -8.06
N ASP A 78 -23.87 4.49 -8.19
CA ASP A 78 -24.32 5.74 -7.58
C ASP A 78 -23.88 5.87 -6.10
N VAL A 79 -23.28 7.02 -5.76
CA VAL A 79 -22.50 7.20 -4.50
C VAL A 79 -23.38 7.62 -3.33
N ASP A 80 -24.65 7.86 -3.63
CA ASP A 80 -25.62 8.41 -2.69
C ASP A 80 -26.05 7.39 -1.62
N ASN A 81 -25.61 6.13 -1.70
CA ASN A 81 -25.86 5.12 -0.67
C ASN A 81 -24.67 4.16 -0.41
N PRO A 82 -23.73 4.49 0.50
CA PRO A 82 -22.60 3.63 0.84
C PRO A 82 -23.02 2.32 1.52
N GLU A 83 -24.19 2.27 2.17
CA GLU A 83 -24.69 1.06 2.82
C GLU A 83 -25.12 0.00 1.78
N GLU A 84 -25.77 0.42 0.69
CA GLU A 84 -26.14 -0.48 -0.40
C GLU A 84 -24.91 -1.11 -1.09
N GLN A 85 -23.82 -0.36 -1.21
CA GLN A 85 -22.58 -0.87 -1.79
C GLN A 85 -21.91 -1.93 -0.90
N ILE A 86 -21.95 -1.76 0.42
CA ILE A 86 -21.46 -2.78 1.35
C ILE A 86 -22.27 -4.07 1.14
N HIS A 87 -23.60 -3.99 1.09
CA HIS A 87 -24.47 -5.15 0.93
C HIS A 87 -24.29 -5.89 -0.40
N GLU A 88 -24.01 -5.18 -1.50
CA GLU A 88 -23.77 -5.79 -2.81
C GLU A 88 -22.52 -6.70 -2.83
N PHE A 89 -21.48 -6.32 -2.08
CA PHE A 89 -20.20 -7.02 -2.08
C PHE A 89 -19.89 -7.77 -0.78
N MET A 90 -20.82 -7.81 0.18
CA MET A 90 -20.74 -8.72 1.32
C MET A 90 -20.53 -10.16 0.80
N ASP A 91 -19.67 -10.92 1.48
CA ASP A 91 -19.27 -12.28 1.10
C ASP A 91 -18.49 -12.42 -0.22
N ARG A 92 -18.05 -11.31 -0.83
CA ARG A 92 -17.13 -11.31 -2.00
C ARG A 92 -15.72 -10.89 -1.57
N SER A 93 -14.73 -11.30 -2.36
CA SER A 93 -13.36 -10.82 -2.20
C SER A 93 -13.13 -9.54 -3.03
N VAL A 94 -12.35 -8.62 -2.47
CA VAL A 94 -11.86 -7.39 -3.12
C VAL A 94 -10.34 -7.45 -3.17
N GLN A 95 -9.76 -7.02 -4.29
CA GLN A 95 -8.33 -6.89 -4.46
C GLN A 95 -7.92 -5.43 -4.38
N TYR A 96 -7.10 -5.07 -3.40
CA TYR A 96 -6.42 -3.78 -3.34
C TYR A 96 -5.07 -3.90 -4.03
N ARG A 97 -4.85 -3.06 -5.04
CA ARG A 97 -3.54 -2.91 -5.68
C ARG A 97 -2.86 -1.69 -5.10
N VAL A 98 -1.82 -1.92 -4.32
CA VAL A 98 -0.97 -0.87 -3.75
C VAL A 98 0.23 -0.69 -4.67
N GLN A 99 0.30 0.45 -5.34
CA GLN A 99 1.43 0.81 -6.20
C GLN A 99 2.31 1.83 -5.48
N LEU A 100 3.60 1.54 -5.42
CA LEU A 100 4.63 2.44 -4.91
C LEU A 100 5.45 2.91 -6.11
N THR A 101 5.32 4.18 -6.48
CA THR A 101 5.87 4.69 -7.73
C THR A 101 7.23 5.32 -7.52
N GLN A 102 7.35 6.25 -6.58
CA GLN A 102 8.55 7.06 -6.43
C GLN A 102 8.74 7.56 -4.99
N LEU A 103 10.00 7.57 -4.53
CA LEU A 103 10.44 8.36 -3.39
C LEU A 103 11.15 9.61 -3.91
N SER A 104 10.74 10.79 -3.45
CA SER A 104 11.26 12.07 -3.93
C SER A 104 11.52 13.04 -2.78
N GLN A 105 12.19 14.16 -3.10
CA GLN A 105 12.49 15.25 -2.16
C GLN A 105 13.20 14.76 -0.90
N LEU A 106 14.00 13.71 -1.06
CA LEU A 106 14.72 13.10 0.04
C LEU A 106 15.73 14.12 0.57
N THR A 107 15.58 14.52 1.83
CA THR A 107 16.59 15.36 2.50
C THR A 107 17.97 14.68 2.42
N PRO A 108 19.10 15.43 2.38
CA PRO A 108 20.42 14.88 2.14
C PRO A 108 20.70 13.63 2.98
N GLN A 109 20.66 12.47 2.34
CA GLN A 109 20.57 11.20 3.05
C GLN A 109 21.95 10.73 3.48
N ARG A 110 22.07 10.34 4.74
CA ARG A 110 23.22 9.56 5.25
C ARG A 110 23.23 8.11 4.77
N PHE A 111 22.16 7.68 4.10
CA PHE A 111 21.91 6.30 3.69
C PHE A 111 22.08 6.18 2.18
N SER A 112 22.65 5.06 1.78
CA SER A 112 22.93 4.75 0.38
C SER A 112 21.82 3.91 -0.26
N HIS A 113 21.10 3.18 0.59
CA HIS A 113 20.01 2.30 0.17
C HIS A 113 18.77 2.49 1.05
N LEU A 114 17.60 2.46 0.41
CA LEU A 114 16.31 2.51 1.08
C LEU A 114 15.44 1.30 0.77
N SER A 115 14.56 0.95 1.69
CA SER A 115 13.51 -0.05 1.52
C SER A 115 12.22 0.48 2.15
N VAL A 116 11.07 0.07 1.64
CA VAL A 116 9.76 0.44 2.14
C VAL A 116 9.14 -0.77 2.83
N ARG A 117 8.49 -0.57 3.97
CA ARG A 117 7.81 -1.63 4.71
C ARG A 117 6.44 -1.19 5.20
N TYR A 118 5.44 -2.04 5.05
CA TYR A 118 4.09 -1.79 5.57
C TYR A 118 3.37 -3.11 5.87
N THR A 119 2.19 -3.01 6.48
CA THR A 119 1.29 -4.15 6.67
C THR A 119 -0.11 -3.74 6.25
N PHE A 120 -0.63 -4.38 5.19
CA PHE A 120 -2.00 -4.16 4.75
C PHE A 120 -2.95 -5.09 5.51
N PHE A 121 -4.10 -4.57 5.96
CA PHE A 121 -5.21 -5.30 6.56
C PHE A 121 -4.91 -6.71 7.13
N ARG A 122 -4.36 -6.80 8.34
CA ARG A 122 -4.09 -8.07 9.07
C ARG A 122 -3.19 -9.08 8.34
N GLU A 123 -2.61 -8.73 7.19
CA GLU A 123 -1.66 -9.59 6.49
C GLU A 123 -0.29 -9.58 7.16
N THR A 124 0.64 -10.35 6.60
CA THR A 124 2.06 -10.29 6.95
C THR A 124 2.69 -9.00 6.44
N SER A 125 3.69 -8.48 7.17
CA SER A 125 4.41 -7.29 6.75
C SER A 125 5.07 -7.49 5.38
N THR A 126 4.78 -6.58 4.46
CA THR A 126 5.40 -6.48 3.14
C THR A 126 6.60 -5.55 3.23
N GLN A 127 7.76 -6.02 2.76
CA GLN A 127 8.96 -5.20 2.66
C GLN A 127 9.53 -5.28 1.23
N THR A 128 9.86 -4.13 0.65
CA THR A 128 10.42 -4.04 -0.69
C THR A 128 11.90 -4.46 -0.70
N PRO A 129 12.46 -4.78 -1.88
CA PRO A 129 13.91 -4.79 -2.07
C PRO A 129 14.57 -3.47 -1.65
N TRP A 130 15.89 -3.50 -1.52
CA TRP A 130 16.70 -2.32 -1.29
C TRP A 130 16.96 -1.59 -2.61
N PHE A 131 16.73 -0.29 -2.62
CA PHE A 131 16.94 0.60 -3.76
C PHE A 131 18.05 1.58 -3.45
N ARG A 132 18.93 1.81 -4.42
CA ARG A 132 19.97 2.83 -4.30
C ARG A 132 19.36 4.22 -4.38
N VAL A 133 19.84 5.13 -3.54
CA VAL A 133 19.43 6.54 -3.54
C VAL A 133 20.21 7.30 -4.62
N ASP A 134 19.49 7.92 -5.55
CA ASP A 134 20.04 8.84 -6.54
C ASP A 134 19.65 10.30 -6.23
N LEU A 135 20.26 11.27 -6.92
CA LEU A 135 20.05 12.71 -6.69
C LEU A 135 18.59 13.15 -6.91
N ASP A 136 17.90 12.51 -7.85
CA ASP A 136 16.52 12.81 -8.23
C ASP A 136 15.47 12.03 -7.41
N GLY A 137 15.92 11.21 -6.45
CA GLY A 137 15.09 10.30 -5.67
C GLY A 137 15.24 8.84 -6.10
N ILE A 138 14.19 8.05 -5.91
CA ILE A 138 14.15 6.61 -6.22
C ILE A 138 12.88 6.28 -6.98
N LEU A 139 13.01 5.68 -8.16
CA LEU A 139 11.90 5.05 -8.87
C LEU A 139 11.72 3.63 -8.35
N LEU A 140 10.56 3.37 -7.74
CA LEU A 140 10.24 2.07 -7.16
C LEU A 140 9.55 1.16 -8.19
N GLY A 141 8.50 1.67 -8.84
CA GLY A 141 7.75 0.94 -9.87
C GLY A 141 7.19 -0.41 -9.40
N LEU A 142 6.77 -0.50 -8.13
CA LEU A 142 6.29 -1.73 -7.51
C LEU A 142 4.76 -1.74 -7.42
N GLU A 143 4.15 -2.92 -7.61
CA GLU A 143 2.73 -3.17 -7.35
C GLU A 143 2.60 -4.40 -6.44
N PHE A 144 1.81 -4.26 -5.38
CA PHE A 144 1.44 -5.32 -4.46
C PHE A 144 -0.07 -5.54 -4.51
N ARG A 145 -0.50 -6.81 -4.48
CA ARG A 145 -1.91 -7.20 -4.58
C ARG A 145 -2.34 -7.84 -3.28
N HIS A 146 -3.35 -7.26 -2.66
CA HIS A 146 -3.91 -7.70 -1.38
C HIS A 146 -5.36 -8.12 -1.62
N ILE A 147 -5.64 -9.42 -1.54
CA ILE A 147 -6.98 -9.97 -1.72
C ILE A 147 -7.59 -10.22 -0.35
N VAL A 148 -8.71 -9.56 -0.08
CA VAL A 148 -9.36 -9.55 1.24
C VAL A 148 -10.86 -9.74 1.08
N ASP A 149 -11.45 -10.50 1.99
CA ASP A 149 -12.90 -10.68 2.01
C ASP A 149 -13.61 -9.48 2.62
N VAL A 150 -14.67 -9.02 1.97
CA VAL A 150 -15.51 -7.93 2.48
C VAL A 150 -16.17 -8.37 3.78
N SER A 151 -15.90 -7.62 4.83
CA SER A 151 -16.38 -7.87 6.18
C SER A 151 -16.46 -6.56 6.96
N ASP A 152 -17.21 -6.54 8.06
CA ASP A 152 -17.26 -5.38 8.97
C ASP A 152 -15.86 -4.95 9.46
N ALA A 153 -14.95 -5.92 9.62
CA ALA A 153 -13.58 -5.66 10.01
C ALA A 153 -12.81 -4.89 8.91
N LEU A 154 -13.00 -5.27 7.64
CA LEU A 154 -12.41 -4.57 6.50
C LEU A 154 -13.01 -3.17 6.35
N VAL A 155 -14.34 -3.06 6.41
CA VAL A 155 -15.05 -1.78 6.35
C VAL A 155 -14.50 -0.85 7.42
N LYS A 156 -14.40 -1.32 8.67
CA LYS A 156 -13.81 -0.54 9.77
C LYS A 156 -12.34 -0.17 9.51
N TYR A 157 -11.53 -1.10 8.99
CA TYR A 157 -10.14 -0.80 8.68
C TYR A 157 -10.02 0.32 7.64
N VAL A 158 -10.79 0.26 6.56
CA VAL A 158 -10.70 1.28 5.49
C VAL A 158 -11.27 2.62 5.95
N THR A 159 -12.41 2.65 6.64
CA THR A 159 -13.08 3.90 7.04
C THR A 159 -12.46 4.60 8.24
N SER A 160 -11.78 3.87 9.12
CA SER A 160 -11.32 4.40 10.41
C SER A 160 -9.82 4.23 10.67
N SER A 161 -9.07 3.61 9.74
CA SER A 161 -7.63 3.40 9.88
C SER A 161 -6.83 4.18 8.84
N ASN A 162 -5.52 4.10 9.00
CA ASN A 162 -4.55 4.58 8.04
C ASN A 162 -3.57 3.45 7.74
N LEU A 163 -3.01 3.49 6.53
CA LEU A 163 -1.89 2.64 6.17
C LEU A 163 -0.60 3.34 6.56
N SER A 164 0.07 2.79 7.58
CA SER A 164 1.40 3.19 8.00
C SER A 164 2.45 2.50 7.13
N ILE A 165 3.33 3.31 6.52
CA ILE A 165 4.38 2.88 5.62
C ILE A 165 5.72 3.39 6.17
N GLU A 166 6.57 2.48 6.64
CA GLU A 166 7.91 2.79 7.14
C GLU A 166 8.92 2.87 6.00
N ILE A 167 9.80 3.86 6.08
CA ILE A 167 10.98 3.99 5.21
C ILE A 167 12.21 3.57 6.00
N LEU A 168 12.90 2.55 5.50
CA LEU A 168 14.08 1.94 6.10
C LEU A 168 15.33 2.38 5.35
N GLY A 169 16.43 2.64 6.08
CA GLY A 169 17.72 3.03 5.51
C GLY A 169 18.88 2.12 5.93
N GLN A 170 19.82 1.94 5.00
CA GLN A 170 21.10 1.25 5.18
C GLN A 170 22.30 2.04 4.63
#